data_AF-A0A553E2J3-F1
#
_entry.id   AF-A0A553E2J3-F1
#
_cell.length_a   1.000
_cell.length_b   1.000
_cell.length_c   1.000
_cell.angle_alpha   90.00
_cell.angle_beta   90.00
_cell.angle_gamma   90.00
#
_symmetry.space_group_name_H-M   'P 1'
#
loop_
_entity.id
_entity.type
_entity.pdbx_description
1 polymer ?
#
loop_
_entity_poly.entity_id
_entity_poly.type
_entity_poly.pdbx_seq_one_letter_code
_entity_poly.pdbx_strand_id
1 'polypeptide(L)' 'MLYKFYFDGGQNNSYFFETKGEAIYEIIFKPTPYLFELKNVEILENTFEFSILLKYNPTSKLPSNDKKIGATM' A
#
# COMPACT_ATOMS: atom_id res chain seq x y z
N MET A 1 4.78 -20.26 6.13
CA MET A 1 3.34 -20.19 5.74
C MET A 1 3.27 -19.71 4.31
N LEU A 2 2.36 -20.27 3.49
CA LEU A 2 2.22 -19.90 2.08
C LEU A 2 1.20 -18.75 1.94
N TYR A 3 1.62 -17.62 1.37
CA TYR A 3 0.72 -16.58 0.88
C TYR A 3 0.64 -16.69 -0.64
N LYS A 4 -0.51 -16.38 -1.23
CA LYS A 4 -0.63 -16.27 -2.69
C LYS A 4 -0.24 -14.86 -3.10
N PHE A 5 0.61 -14.73 -4.10
CA PHE A 5 1.04 -13.46 -4.66
C PHE A 5 0.66 -13.40 -6.12
N TYR A 6 0.15 -12.25 -6.57
CA TYR A 6 -0.08 -12.01 -7.99
C TYR A 6 0.25 -10.57 -8.37
N PHE A 7 0.70 -10.39 -9.60
CA PHE A 7 0.98 -9.10 -10.20
C PHE A 7 -0.15 -8.76 -11.16
N ASP A 8 -0.75 -7.59 -10.97
CA ASP A 8 -1.86 -7.11 -11.83
C ASP A 8 -1.39 -6.01 -12.80
N GLY A 9 -0.17 -5.48 -12.62
CA GLY A 9 0.35 -4.41 -13.46
C GLY A 9 -0.42 -3.11 -13.31
N GLY A 10 -0.49 -2.33 -14.39
CA GLY A 10 -1.16 -1.02 -14.42
C GLY A 10 -0.24 0.18 -14.17
N GLN A 11 -0.83 1.38 -14.10
CA GLN A 11 -0.11 2.66 -14.05
C GLN A 11 0.87 2.79 -12.87
N ASN A 12 0.63 2.08 -11.76
CA ASN A 12 1.42 2.16 -10.54
C ASN A 12 2.08 0.83 -10.13
N ASN A 13 2.13 -0.16 -11.05
CA ASN A 13 2.61 -1.52 -10.77
C ASN A 13 1.99 -2.12 -9.49
N SER A 14 0.75 -2.60 -9.59
CA SER A 14 0.05 -3.20 -8.45
C SER A 14 0.46 -4.67 -8.22
N TYR A 15 0.83 -4.97 -6.99
CA TYR A 15 1.07 -6.34 -6.51
C TYR A 15 0.05 -6.68 -5.44
N PHE A 16 -0.41 -7.91 -5.41
CA PHE A 16 -1.39 -8.34 -4.43
C PHE A 16 -0.89 -9.54 -3.68
N PHE A 17 -1.29 -9.62 -2.41
CA PHE A 17 -1.12 -10.84 -1.63
C PHE A 17 -2.39 -11.19 -0.86
N GLU A 18 -2.68 -12.48 -0.82
CA GLU A 18 -3.81 -13.07 -0.09
C GLU A 18 -3.27 -13.78 1.15
N THR A 19 -3.80 -13.41 2.31
CA THR A 19 -3.47 -14.06 3.58
C THR A 19 -4.24 -15.38 3.77
N LYS A 20 -3.84 -16.21 4.73
CA LYS A 20 -4.60 -17.42 5.10
C LYS A 20 -6.04 -17.13 5.54
N GLY A 21 -6.30 -15.93 6.06
CA GLY A 21 -7.65 -15.50 6.46
C GLY A 21 -8.40 -14.83 5.31
N GLU A 22 -8.03 -15.12 4.06
CA GLU A 22 -8.66 -14.62 2.83
C GLU A 22 -8.67 -13.08 2.70
N ALA A 23 -7.98 -12.36 3.59
CA ALA A 23 -7.79 -10.93 3.45
C ALA A 23 -6.83 -10.66 2.27
N ILE A 24 -7.22 -9.73 1.40
CA ILE A 24 -6.47 -9.34 0.20
C ILE A 24 -5.90 -7.95 0.43
N TYR A 25 -4.59 -7.83 0.20
CA TYR A 25 -3.87 -6.57 0.23
C TYR A 25 -3.33 -6.24 -1.15
N GLU A 26 -3.33 -4.96 -1.50
CA GLU A 26 -2.64 -4.39 -2.65
C GLU A 26 -1.41 -3.62 -2.16
N ILE A 27 -0.28 -3.84 -2.81
CA ILE A 27 0.96 -3.10 -2.66
C ILE A 27 1.12 -2.25 -3.92
N ILE A 28 1.31 -0.95 -3.73
CA ILE A 28 1.49 0.01 -4.81
C ILE A 28 2.60 1.01 -4.49
N PHE A 29 3.20 1.54 -5.54
CA PHE A 29 4.12 2.67 -5.48
C PHE A 29 3.46 3.87 -6.14
N LYS A 30 3.13 4.88 -5.35
CA LYS A 30 2.45 6.10 -5.83
C LYS A 30 3.42 7.28 -5.82
N PRO A 31 3.52 8.08 -6.88
CA PRO A 31 4.17 9.38 -6.80
C PRO A 31 3.48 10.23 -5.72
N THR A 32 4.25 10.83 -4.81
CA THR A 32 3.71 11.68 -3.73
C THR A 32 4.30 13.09 -3.74
N PRO A 33 4.14 13.83 -4.85
CA PRO A 33 4.72 15.17 -4.98
C PRO A 33 4.16 16.17 -3.94
N TYR A 34 2.99 15.88 -3.35
CA TYR A 34 2.37 16.73 -2.33
C TYR A 34 3.10 16.74 -0.98
N LEU A 35 3.99 15.78 -0.71
CA LEU A 35 4.73 15.71 0.56
C LEU A 35 5.95 16.64 0.58
N PHE A 36 6.36 17.16 -0.57
CA PHE A 36 7.56 17.97 -0.71
C PHE A 36 7.20 19.37 -1.17
N GLU A 37 7.97 20.37 -0.73
CA GLU A 37 7.86 21.71 -1.32
C GLU A 37 8.21 21.63 -2.82
N LEU A 38 7.36 22.20 -3.67
CA LEU A 38 7.41 22.12 -5.15
C LEU A 38 8.69 22.68 -5.82
N LYS A 39 9.73 22.96 -5.05
CA LYS A 39 10.98 23.57 -5.52
C LYS A 39 12.03 22.58 -5.97
N ASN A 40 11.95 21.30 -5.56
CA ASN A 40 12.96 20.31 -5.90
C ASN A 40 12.41 19.22 -6.83
N VAL A 41 12.41 19.51 -8.14
CA VAL A 41 11.87 18.63 -9.20
C VAL A 41 12.48 17.24 -9.16
N GLU A 42 13.78 17.11 -8.88
CA GLU A 42 14.47 15.83 -8.80
C GLU A 42 13.91 14.94 -7.68
N ILE A 43 13.59 15.53 -6.53
CA ILE A 43 12.96 14.80 -5.41
C ILE A 43 11.53 14.38 -5.79
N LEU A 44 10.77 15.24 -6.45
CA LEU A 44 9.39 14.96 -6.85
C LEU A 44 9.28 13.79 -7.84
N GLU A 45 10.21 13.71 -8.80
CA GLU A 45 10.20 12.68 -9.85
C GLU A 45 10.68 11.31 -9.33
N ASN A 46 11.54 11.30 -8.31
CA ASN A 46 12.17 10.08 -7.81
C ASN A 46 11.62 9.58 -6.46
N THR A 47 10.64 10.27 -5.88
CA THR A 47 10.04 9.85 -4.62
C THR A 47 8.67 9.21 -4.82
N PHE A 48 8.51 8.02 -4.23
CA PHE A 48 7.28 7.25 -4.26
C PHE A 48 6.88 6.84 -2.85
N GLU A 49 5.60 6.92 -2.55
CA GLU A 49 5.02 6.28 -1.38
C GLU A 49 4.81 4.80 -1.65
N PHE A 50 5.34 3.97 -0.75
CA PHE A 50 5.02 2.56 -0.66
C PHE A 50 3.78 2.38 0.21
N SER A 51 2.65 2.07 -0.43
CA SER A 51 1.37 1.87 0.28
C SER A 51 1.01 0.38 0.29
N ILE A 52 0.62 -0.14 1.45
CA ILE A 52 -0.03 -1.45 1.61
C ILE A 52 -1.50 -1.19 1.95
N LEU A 53 -2.39 -1.50 1.03
CA LEU A 53 -3.82 -1.20 1.11
C LEU A 53 -4.62 -2.48 1.32
N LEU A 54 -5.48 -2.49 2.33
CA LEU A 54 -6.46 -3.57 2.52
C LEU A 54 -7.57 -3.41 1.48
N LYS A 55 -7.72 -4.39 0.58
CA LYS A 55 -8.75 -4.40 -0.47
C LYS A 55 -9.96 -5.23 -0.12
N TYR A 56 -9.73 -6.31 0.61
CA TYR A 56 -10.80 -7.20 1.05
C TYR A 56 -10.46 -7.76 2.43
N ASN A 57 -11.45 -7.77 3.31
CA ASN A 57 -11.35 -8.36 4.63
C ASN A 57 -12.64 -9.12 4.97
N PRO A 58 -12.61 -10.46 4.94
CA PRO A 58 -13.81 -11.26 5.19
C PRO A 58 -14.27 -11.22 6.64
N THR A 59 -13.41 -10.81 7.57
CA THR A 59 -13.71 -10.85 9.01
C THR A 59 -14.25 -9.53 9.56
N SER A 60 -14.22 -8.45 8.77
CA SER A 60 -14.50 -7.06 9.19
C SER A 60 -13.70 -6.57 10.41
N LYS A 61 -12.79 -7.38 10.96
CA LYS A 61 -11.86 -6.99 12.01
C LYS A 61 -10.71 -6.26 11.34
N LEU A 62 -10.62 -4.96 11.56
CA LEU A 62 -9.47 -4.20 11.11
C LEU A 62 -8.19 -4.82 11.69
N PRO A 63 -7.07 -4.79 10.95
CA PRO A 63 -5.77 -5.09 11.54
C PRO A 63 -5.63 -4.31 12.84
N SER A 64 -5.12 -4.94 13.89
CA SER A 64 -4.82 -4.21 15.12
C SER A 64 -3.93 -3.02 14.76
N ASN A 65 -4.33 -1.80 15.13
CA ASN A 65 -3.46 -0.64 14.98
C ASN A 65 -2.11 -1.00 15.58
N ASP A 66 -1.07 -0.99 14.76
CA ASP A 66 0.28 -1.06 15.29
C ASP A 66 0.45 0.13 16.23
N LYS A 67 0.97 -0.08 17.45
CA LYS A 67 1.15 1.01 18.43
C LYS A 67 1.98 2.17 17.86
N LYS A 68 2.73 1.92 16.78
CA LYS A 68 3.57 2.89 16.07
C LYS A 68 2.90 3.55 14.86
N ILE A 69 1.72 3.10 14.44
CA ILE A 69 1.02 3.62 13.27
C ILE A 69 -0.28 4.28 13.78
N GLY A 70 -0.34 5.61 13.68
CA GLY A 70 -1.55 6.36 14.03
C GLY A 70 -2.73 5.90 13.17
N ALA A 71 -3.94 5.91 13.74
CA ALA A 71 -5.15 5.60 12.99
C ALA A 71 -5.27 6.54 11.79
N THR A 72 -5.09 6.02 10.58
CA THR A 72 -5.44 6.73 9.35
C THR A 72 -6.95 6.59 9.16
N MET A 73 -7.67 7.71 9.38
CA MET A 73 -9.09 7.85 9.06
C MET A 73 -9.33 8.01 7.57
#